data_AF-A0A6G3X6Z6-F1
#
_entry.id   AF-A0A6G3X6Z6-F1
#
_cell.length_a   1.000
_cell.length_b   1.000
_cell.length_c   1.000
_cell.angle_alpha   90.00
_cell.angle_beta   90.00
_cell.angle_gamma   90.00
#
_symmetry.space_group_name_H-M   'P 1'
#
loop_
_entity.id
_entity.type
_entity.pdbx_description
1 polymer ?
#
loop_
_entity_poly.entity_id
_entity_poly.type
_entity_poly.pdbx_seq_one_letter_code
_entity_poly.pdbx_strand_id
1 'polypeptide(L)' 'GIDRQDAGVPRYRLLVCGGEEGPLRTTGGLELTAPYGLEAISRAGTVVVPAWRSITSPPPAEALDALRRAHEEGARIV' A
#
# COMPACT_ATOMS: atom_id res chain seq x y z
N GLY A 1 -11.11 -1.32 4.92
CA GLY A 1 -12.28 -0.49 4.59
C GLY A 1 -13.54 -1.27 4.90
N ILE A 2 -14.67 -0.58 5.10
CA ILE A 2 -15.97 -1.24 5.28
C ILE A 2 -16.39 -1.82 3.92
N ASP A 3 -16.89 -3.06 3.93
CA ASP A 3 -17.47 -3.65 2.74
C ASP A 3 -18.75 -2.87 2.36
N ARG A 4 -18.76 -2.32 1.14
CA ARG A 4 -19.90 -1.55 0.60
C ARG A 4 -20.52 -2.24 -0.61
N GLN A 5 -20.41 -3.57 -0.68
CA GLN A 5 -21.01 -4.35 -1.77
C GLN A 5 -22.49 -4.03 -2.00
N ASP A 6 -23.25 -3.77 -0.92
CA ASP A 6 -24.68 -3.44 -1.00
C ASP A 6 -24.97 -2.08 -1.68
N ALA A 7 -23.96 -1.21 -1.84
CA ALA A 7 -24.09 0.10 -2.47
C ALA A 7 -23.98 0.07 -4.01
N GLY A 8 -23.85 -1.10 -4.64
CA GLY A 8 -23.80 -1.24 -6.10
C GLY A 8 -22.50 -0.72 -6.75
N VAL A 9 -21.45 -0.48 -5.97
CA VAL A 9 -20.14 -0.01 -6.46
C VAL A 9 -19.25 -1.16 -6.93
N PRO A 10 -18.33 -0.93 -7.89
CA PRO A 10 -17.37 -1.94 -8.32
C PRO A 10 -16.56 -2.52 -7.16
N ARG A 11 -16.34 -3.84 -7.20
CA ARG A 11 -15.59 -4.56 -6.16
C ARG A 11 -14.09 -4.23 -6.25
N TYR A 12 -13.52 -3.78 -5.13
CA TYR A 12 -12.08 -3.76 -4.94
C TYR A 12 -11.64 -4.98 -4.15
N ARG A 13 -10.68 -5.73 -4.68
CA ARG A 13 -9.86 -6.61 -3.85
C ARG A 13 -8.81 -5.74 -3.16
N LEU A 14 -8.85 -5.67 -1.84
CA LEU A 14 -7.87 -4.95 -1.04
C LEU A 14 -6.74 -5.91 -0.63
N LEU A 15 -5.51 -5.53 -0.92
CA LEU A 15 -4.30 -6.18 -0.41
C LEU A 15 -3.57 -5.16 0.46
N VAL A 16 -3.11 -5.59 1.64
CA VAL A 16 -2.27 -4.78 2.52
C VAL A 16 -0.85 -5.33 2.44
N CYS A 17 0.09 -4.53 1.96
CA CYS A 17 1.47 -4.92 1.78
C CYS A 17 2.45 -4.04 2.56
N GLY A 18 3.61 -4.59 2.89
CA GLY A 18 4.70 -3.90 3.58
C GLY A 18 6.06 -4.41 3.11
N GLY A 19 7.09 -3.55 3.19
CA GLY A 19 8.47 -3.91 2.86
C GLY A 19 9.32 -4.37 4.06
N GLU A 20 8.70 -4.49 5.23
CA GLU A 20 9.37 -4.92 6.47
C GLU A 20 8.67 -6.18 6.99
N GLU A 21 9.45 -7.13 7.52
CA GLU A 21 8.89 -8.31 8.17
C GLU A 21 8.28 -7.96 9.52
N GLY A 22 7.15 -8.62 9.83
CA GLY A 22 6.46 -8.45 11.11
C GLY A 22 5.55 -7.22 11.17
N PRO A 23 5.03 -6.90 12.36
CA PRO A 23 4.03 -5.84 12.51
C PRO A 23 4.64 -4.43 12.37
N LEU A 24 3.96 -3.58 11.58
CA LEU A 24 4.31 -2.18 11.38
C LEU A 24 3.70 -1.31 12.48
N ARG A 25 4.49 -0.40 13.04
CA ARG A 25 4.03 0.59 14.02
C ARG A 25 3.72 1.91 13.33
N THR A 26 2.52 2.44 13.54
CA THR A 26 2.16 3.79 13.09
C THR A 26 2.51 4.82 14.14
N THR A 27 2.70 6.08 13.72
CA THR A 27 2.93 7.22 14.63
C THR A 27 1.75 7.49 15.56
N GLY A 28 0.55 6.96 15.25
CA GLY A 28 -0.64 7.04 16.09
C GLY A 28 -0.75 5.95 17.15
N GLY A 29 0.29 5.12 17.35
CA GLY A 29 0.29 4.06 18.36
C GLY A 29 -0.46 2.78 17.94
N LEU A 30 -0.80 2.64 16.66
CA LEU A 30 -1.43 1.44 16.12
C LEU A 30 -0.39 0.45 15.58
N GLU A 31 -0.75 -0.82 15.61
CA GLU A 31 0.00 -1.90 14.96
C GLU A 31 -0.76 -2.38 13.73
N LEU A 32 -0.06 -2.54 12.61
CA LEU A 32 -0.61 -3.02 11.34
C LEU A 32 0.13 -4.28 10.91
N THR A 33 -0.61 -5.30 10.52
CA THR A 33 -0.03 -6.50 9.90
C THR A 33 -0.22 -6.43 8.39
N ALA A 34 0.86 -6.60 7.63
CA ALA A 34 0.85 -6.68 6.18
C ALA A 34 1.11 -8.12 5.73
N PRO A 35 0.08 -8.87 5.30
CA PRO A 35 0.23 -10.27 4.89
C PRO A 35 0.92 -10.45 3.52
N TYR A 36 1.19 -9.37 2.80
CA TYR A 36 1.85 -9.39 1.49
C TYR A 36 3.11 -8.52 1.50
N GLY A 37 4.12 -8.89 0.72
CA GLY A 37 5.27 -8.02 0.48
C GLY A 37 5.00 -7.00 -0.64
N LEU A 38 6.01 -6.18 -0.96
CA LEU A 38 5.89 -5.13 -1.97
C LEU A 38 5.66 -5.67 -3.39
N GLU A 39 5.91 -6.95 -3.65
CA GLU A 39 5.57 -7.62 -4.91
C GLU A 39 4.06 -7.56 -5.24
N ALA A 40 3.20 -7.44 -4.22
CA ALA A 40 1.76 -7.31 -4.42
C ALA A 40 1.35 -6.02 -5.14
N ILE A 41 2.21 -4.98 -5.12
CA ILE A 41 1.97 -3.70 -5.80
C ILE A 41 1.81 -3.91 -7.31
N SER A 42 2.58 -4.81 -7.92
CA SER A 42 2.51 -5.13 -9.35
C SER A 42 1.15 -5.69 -9.81
N ARG A 43 0.30 -6.11 -8.88
CA ARG A 43 -1.02 -6.70 -9.16
C ARG A 43 -2.16 -5.69 -9.01
N ALA A 44 -1.85 -4.45 -8.63
CA ALA A 44 -2.83 -3.45 -8.23
C ALA A 44 -3.01 -2.38 -9.31
N GLY A 45 -4.26 -2.16 -9.75
CA GLY A 45 -4.60 -1.00 -10.58
C GLY A 45 -4.74 0.32 -9.79
N THR A 46 -4.76 0.26 -8.46
CA THR A 46 -4.71 1.43 -7.57
C THR A 46 -3.86 1.08 -6.36
N VAL A 47 -2.88 1.93 -6.04
CA VAL A 47 -2.02 1.82 -4.87
C VAL A 47 -2.24 3.02 -3.98
N VAL A 48 -2.51 2.79 -2.69
CA VAL A 48 -2.74 3.85 -1.70
C VAL A 48 -1.52 3.92 -0.79
N VAL A 49 -0.87 5.09 -0.74
CA VAL A 49 0.28 5.38 0.13
C VAL A 49 -0.12 6.49 1.10
N PRO A 50 -0.81 6.16 2.21
CA PRO A 50 -1.51 7.16 3.01
C PRO A 50 -0.56 8.08 3.79
N ALA A 51 0.61 7.59 4.18
CA ALA A 51 1.61 8.36 4.91
C ALA A 51 2.97 7.67 4.85
N TRP A 52 4.04 8.44 5.09
CA TRP A 52 5.37 7.94 5.36
C TRP A 52 5.85 8.40 6.74
N ARG A 53 6.61 7.55 7.44
CA ARG A 53 6.95 7.74 8.87
C ARG A 53 7.88 8.91 9.16
N SER A 54 8.59 9.45 8.17
CA SER A 54 9.57 10.52 8.37
C SER A 54 9.68 11.42 7.14
N ILE A 55 9.58 12.74 7.33
CA ILE A 55 9.80 13.71 6.24
C ILE A 55 11.29 13.93 5.95
N THR A 56 12.18 13.57 6.88
CA THR A 56 13.64 13.76 6.76
C THR A 56 14.36 12.49 6.31
N SER A 57 13.66 11.37 6.18
CA SER A 57 14.24 10.10 5.77
C SER A 57 13.45 9.56 4.58
N PRO A 58 14.11 9.28 3.44
CA PRO A 58 13.41 8.77 2.27
C PRO A 58 12.79 7.40 2.56
N PRO A 59 11.71 7.02 1.85
CA PRO A 59 11.25 5.65 1.83
C PRO A 59 12.33 4.69 1.29
N PRO A 60 12.30 3.40 1.67
CA PRO A 60 13.18 2.39 1.11
C PRO A 60 13.16 2.40 -0.41
N ALA A 61 14.33 2.23 -1.03
CA ALA A 61 14.47 2.27 -2.48
C ALA A 61 13.55 1.26 -3.18
N GLU A 62 13.44 0.04 -2.65
CA GLU A 62 12.58 -1.00 -3.25
C GLU A 62 11.10 -0.60 -3.28
N ALA A 63 10.63 0.12 -2.25
CA ALA A 63 9.25 0.61 -2.20
C ALA A 63 9.03 1.69 -3.25
N LEU A 64 9.97 2.62 -3.40
CA LEU A 64 9.92 3.64 -4.43
C LEU A 64 9.95 3.02 -5.84
N ASP A 65 10.78 2.02 -6.06
CA ASP A 65 10.91 1.36 -7.36
C ASP A 65 9.66 0.56 -7.72
N ALA A 66 9.06 -0.15 -6.75
CA ALA A 66 7.79 -0.83 -6.94
C ALA A 66 6.65 0.14 -7.29
N LEU A 67 6.59 1.30 -6.63
CA LEU A 67 5.59 2.34 -6.89
C LEU A 67 5.78 2.98 -8.26
N ARG A 68 7.03 3.33 -8.63
CA ARG A 68 7.36 3.89 -9.95
C ARG A 68 6.97 2.93 -11.06
N ARG A 69 7.37 1.66 -10.94
CA ARG A 69 7.04 0.64 -11.92
C ARG A 69 5.52 0.46 -12.08
N ALA A 70 4.78 0.39 -10.97
CA ALA A 70 3.33 0.29 -11.04
C ALA A 70 2.70 1.51 -11.73
N HIS A 71 3.22 2.72 -11.46
CA HIS A 71 2.77 3.93 -12.13
C HIS A 71 3.06 3.90 -13.65
N GLU A 72 4.26 3.47 -14.04
CA GLU A 72 4.65 3.28 -15.44
C GLU A 72 3.75 2.25 -16.15
N GLU A 73 3.31 1.20 -15.44
CA GLU A 73 2.36 0.18 -15.91
C GLU A 73 0.89 0.66 -15.88
N GLY A 74 0.62 1.91 -15.47
CA GLY A 74 -0.69 2.54 -15.53
C GLY A 74 -1.51 2.46 -14.23
N ALA A 75 -0.92 2.00 -13.13
CA ALA A 75 -1.57 2.03 -11.82
C ALA A 75 -1.76 3.47 -11.33
N ARG A 76 -2.93 3.72 -10.74
CA ARG A 76 -3.20 4.99 -10.04
C ARG A 76 -2.55 4.96 -8.65
N ILE A 77 -1.65 5.89 -8.39
CA ILE A 77 -1.05 6.07 -7.06
C ILE A 77 -1.79 7.22 -6.35
N VAL A 78 -2.25 6.99 -5.12
CA VAL A 78 -2.97 7.99 -4.29
C VAL A 78 -2.42 8.09 -2.88
#